data_AF-A0A3D0FPT9-F1
#
_entry.id   AF-A0A3D0FPT9-F1
#
_cell.length_a   1.000
_cell.length_b   1.000
_cell.length_c   1.000
_cell.angle_alpha   90.00
_cell.angle_beta   90.00
_cell.angle_gamma   90.00
#
_symmetry.space_group_name_H-M   'P 1'
#
loop_
_entity.id
_entity.type
_entity.pdbx_description
1 polymer ?
#
loop_
_entity_poly.entity_id
_entity_poly.type
_entity_poly.pdbx_seq_one_letter_code
_entity_poly.pdbx_strand_id
1 'polypeptide(L)'
;MKFFTKVNVEDLNGRISYKDKIISLGSCFANEIGAKLKDSRFDILVNPFGVLYNPASIASALERLSSGNVFSEEDIFTDGDLWSSFYHDSLHAEYTKEALINKINTSLKSDSMHFITSSWILVTLGTRRVYTLKKKNIIVSNCHKLP
;
A
#
# COMPACT_ATOMS: atom_id res chain seq x y z
N MET A 1 7.25 -40.41 10.99
CA MET A 1 6.05 -39.82 10.34
C MET A 1 6.46 -38.50 9.70
N LYS A 2 6.04 -38.20 8.47
CA LYS A 2 6.28 -36.89 7.82
C LYS A 2 5.05 -36.01 8.05
N PHE A 3 5.21 -34.93 8.80
CA PHE A 3 4.12 -34.02 9.21
C PHE A 3 3.92 -32.82 8.27
N PHE A 4 4.72 -32.71 7.22
CA PHE A 4 4.68 -31.58 6.29
C PHE A 4 4.83 -32.06 4.86
N THR A 5 4.09 -31.44 3.96
CA THR A 5 4.29 -31.58 2.53
C THR A 5 5.52 -30.76 2.15
N LYS A 6 6.55 -31.43 1.63
CA LYS A 6 7.73 -30.73 1.10
C LYS A 6 7.33 -30.11 -0.23
N VAL A 7 7.22 -28.79 -0.25
CA VAL A 7 7.07 -28.03 -1.50
C VAL A 7 8.48 -27.76 -2.03
N ASN A 8 8.82 -28.35 -3.18
CA ASN A 8 10.05 -28.02 -3.87
C ASN A 8 9.77 -26.75 -4.70
N VAL A 9 10.43 -25.66 -4.32
CA VAL A 9 10.35 -24.39 -5.06
C VAL A 9 11.69 -24.21 -5.75
N GLU A 10 11.69 -23.84 -7.02
CA GLU A 10 12.92 -23.45 -7.70
C GLU A 10 13.47 -22.19 -7.04
N ASP A 11 14.80 -22.11 -6.93
CA ASP A 11 15.45 -20.89 -6.48
C ASP A 11 15.16 -19.76 -7.47
N LEU A 12 14.90 -18.57 -6.94
CA LEU A 12 14.78 -17.37 -7.78
C LEU A 12 16.12 -17.09 -8.47
N ASN A 13 16.05 -16.59 -9.71
CA ASN A 13 17.20 -16.15 -10.53
C ASN A 13 17.87 -14.86 -10.00
N GLY A 14 18.00 -14.74 -8.68
CA GLY A 14 18.50 -13.57 -7.99
C GLY A 14 18.04 -13.54 -6.54
N ARG A 15 18.78 -12.81 -5.72
CA ARG A 15 18.42 -12.51 -4.33
C ARG A 15 18.40 -11.00 -4.15
N ILE A 16 17.51 -10.53 -3.27
CA ILE A 16 17.50 -9.14 -2.83
C ILE A 16 18.86 -8.81 -2.21
N SER A 17 19.45 -7.71 -2.64
CA SER A 17 20.74 -7.19 -2.21
C SER A 17 20.64 -5.72 -1.77
N TYR A 18 21.68 -5.19 -1.15
CA TYR A 18 21.72 -3.79 -0.73
C TYR A 18 21.71 -2.77 -1.88
N LYS A 19 21.90 -3.22 -3.13
CA LYS A 19 21.79 -2.36 -4.32
C LYS A 19 20.36 -2.23 -4.81
N ASP A 20 19.48 -3.11 -4.35
CA ASP A 20 18.11 -3.16 -4.80
C ASP A 20 17.23 -2.18 -4.04
N LYS A 21 16.32 -1.56 -4.78
CA LYS A 21 15.20 -0.81 -4.21
C LYS A 21 13.99 -1.71 -4.11
N ILE A 22 13.35 -1.66 -2.96
CA ILE A 22 12.24 -2.53 -2.62
C ILE A 22 11.02 -1.67 -2.32
N ILE A 23 9.86 -2.13 -2.77
CA ILE A 23 8.58 -1.67 -2.26
C ILE A 23 7.84 -2.85 -1.64
N SER A 24 7.27 -2.64 -0.45
CA SER A 24 6.49 -3.64 0.26
C SER A 24 5.09 -3.12 0.49
N LEU A 25 4.08 -3.85 0.02
CA LEU A 25 2.67 -3.49 0.17
C LEU A 25 1.89 -4.64 0.82
N GLY A 26 0.88 -4.29 1.59
CA GLY A 26 -0.16 -5.20 2.00
C GLY A 26 -0.52 -5.09 3.47
N SER A 27 -0.73 -6.24 4.09
CA SER A 27 -1.09 -6.38 5.50
C SER A 27 -0.06 -5.78 6.46
N CYS A 28 -0.38 -5.78 7.75
CA CYS A 28 0.57 -5.44 8.82
C CYS A 28 1.86 -6.28 8.79
N PHE A 29 1.85 -7.47 8.18
CA PHE A 29 3.08 -8.25 7.96
C PHE A 29 4.08 -7.52 7.07
N ALA A 30 3.63 -6.74 6.08
CA ALA A 30 4.52 -5.89 5.27
C ALA A 30 5.23 -4.83 6.13
N ASN A 31 4.57 -4.27 7.16
CA ASN A 31 5.20 -3.33 8.09
C ASN A 31 6.27 -4.01 8.93
N GLU A 32 5.98 -5.19 9.51
CA GLU A 32 6.92 -5.93 10.35
C GLU A 32 8.18 -6.35 9.60
N ILE A 33 8.02 -6.93 8.40
CA ILE A 33 9.16 -7.32 7.56
C ILE A 33 9.88 -6.08 7.02
N GLY A 34 9.14 -5.05 6.65
CA GLY A 34 9.69 -3.78 6.18
C GLY A 34 10.58 -3.10 7.23
N ALA A 35 10.14 -3.09 8.50
CA ALA A 35 10.92 -2.55 9.62
C ALA A 35 12.25 -3.29 9.78
N LYS A 36 12.24 -4.63 9.73
CA LYS A 36 13.48 -5.44 9.82
C LYS A 36 14.44 -5.19 8.66
N LEU A 37 13.93 -5.03 7.44
CA LEU A 37 14.74 -4.70 6.26
C LEU A 37 15.33 -3.29 6.37
N LYS A 38 14.54 -2.33 6.83
CA LYS A 38 14.99 -0.96 7.07
C LYS A 38 16.05 -0.89 8.17
N ASP A 39 15.87 -1.62 9.27
CA ASP A 39 16.87 -1.75 10.35
C ASP A 39 18.17 -2.36 9.83
N SER A 40 18.06 -3.29 8.88
CA SER A 40 19.20 -3.89 8.18
C SER A 40 19.78 -3.00 7.07
N ARG A 41 19.30 -1.76 6.89
CA ARG A 41 19.77 -0.77 5.90
C ARG A 41 19.44 -1.08 4.43
N PHE A 42 18.43 -1.92 4.16
CA PHE A 42 17.89 -2.02 2.81
C PHE A 42 17.13 -0.75 2.41
N ASP A 43 17.18 -0.41 1.13
CA ASP A 43 16.39 0.69 0.57
C ASP A 43 14.97 0.20 0.28
N ILE A 44 14.09 0.37 1.27
CA ILE A 44 12.72 -0.15 1.23
C ILE A 44 11.68 0.94 1.54
N LEU A 45 10.69 1.04 0.66
CA LEU A 45 9.44 1.78 0.87
C LEU A 45 8.36 0.81 1.34
N VAL A 46 7.69 1.12 2.45
CA VAL A 46 6.74 0.20 3.11
C VAL A 46 5.37 0.86 3.18
N ASN A 47 4.36 0.21 2.62
CA ASN A 47 2.95 0.59 2.70
C ASN A 47 2.72 2.10 2.45
N PRO A 48 3.03 2.63 1.25
CA PRO A 48 2.91 4.06 0.96
C PRO A 48 1.48 4.61 1.07
N PHE A 49 0.46 3.75 0.94
CA PHE A 49 -0.95 4.11 1.16
C PHE A 49 -1.47 3.61 2.52
N GLY A 50 -0.57 3.22 3.42
CA GLY A 50 -0.91 2.49 4.63
C GLY A 50 -1.18 1.01 4.37
N VAL A 51 -1.66 0.32 5.40
CA VAL A 51 -1.93 -1.12 5.34
C VAL A 51 -3.09 -1.37 4.38
N LEU A 52 -2.94 -2.33 3.47
CA LEU A 52 -3.97 -2.76 2.50
C LEU A 52 -4.13 -4.28 2.54
N TYR A 53 -5.31 -4.81 2.86
CA TYR A 53 -5.47 -6.26 3.05
C TYR A 53 -5.89 -7.01 1.78
N ASN A 54 -6.64 -6.37 0.88
CA ASN A 54 -7.22 -7.06 -0.27
C ASN A 54 -6.42 -6.81 -1.56
N PRO A 55 -6.34 -7.80 -2.48
CA PRO A 55 -5.59 -7.66 -3.72
C PRO A 55 -6.01 -6.48 -4.60
N ALA A 56 -7.30 -6.12 -4.61
CA ALA A 56 -7.81 -5.07 -5.49
C ALA A 56 -7.32 -3.69 -5.07
N SER A 57 -7.37 -3.37 -3.76
CA SER A 57 -6.80 -2.12 -3.24
C SER A 57 -5.28 -2.05 -3.46
N ILE A 58 -4.56 -3.17 -3.33
CA ILE A 58 -3.11 -3.21 -3.62
C ILE A 58 -2.86 -2.93 -5.11
N ALA A 59 -3.66 -3.51 -6.01
CA ALA A 59 -3.56 -3.22 -7.44
C ALA A 59 -3.81 -1.74 -7.74
N SER A 60 -4.85 -1.14 -7.17
CA SER A 60 -5.11 0.31 -7.33
C SER A 60 -3.98 1.18 -6.79
N ALA A 61 -3.34 0.78 -5.69
CA ALA A 61 -2.16 1.47 -5.16
C ALA A 61 -0.97 1.38 -6.13
N LEU A 62 -0.71 0.20 -6.69
CA LEU A 62 0.35 0.00 -7.69
C LEU A 62 0.09 0.81 -8.97
N GLU A 63 -1.15 0.84 -9.47
CA GLU A 63 -1.54 1.66 -10.61
C GLU A 63 -1.34 3.16 -10.33
N ARG A 64 -1.66 3.60 -9.10
CA ARG A 64 -1.48 4.98 -8.68
C ARG A 64 0.00 5.37 -8.63
N LEU A 65 0.86 4.52 -8.07
CA LEU A 65 2.32 4.72 -8.06
C LEU A 65 2.91 4.72 -9.46
N SER A 66 2.42 3.84 -10.33
CA SER A 66 2.90 3.74 -11.70
C SER A 66 2.50 4.95 -12.54
N SER A 67 1.30 5.48 -12.35
CA SER A 67 0.79 6.62 -13.12
C SER A 67 1.22 7.97 -12.55
N GLY A 68 1.48 8.06 -11.24
CA GLY A 68 1.70 9.33 -10.55
C GLY A 68 0.47 10.24 -10.54
N ASN A 69 -0.72 9.69 -10.82
CA ASN A 69 -1.96 10.46 -10.87
C ASN A 69 -2.29 11.02 -9.49
N VAL A 70 -2.22 12.35 -9.35
CA VAL A 70 -2.46 13.05 -8.08
C VAL A 70 -3.88 12.85 -7.57
N PHE A 71 -4.01 12.85 -6.24
CA PHE A 71 -5.28 12.84 -5.54
C PHE A 71 -5.96 14.20 -5.62
N SER A 72 -7.28 14.15 -5.76
CA SER A 72 -8.18 15.29 -5.85
C SER A 72 -9.21 15.28 -4.71
N GLU A 73 -10.06 16.31 -4.66
CA GLU A 73 -11.19 16.36 -3.73
C GLU A 73 -12.18 15.20 -3.92
N GLU A 74 -12.19 14.56 -5.09
CA GLU A 74 -13.04 13.41 -5.36
C GLU A 74 -12.53 12.12 -4.70
N ASP A 75 -11.25 12.07 -4.34
CA ASP A 75 -10.60 10.87 -3.81
C ASP A 75 -10.63 10.80 -2.27
N ILE A 76 -11.24 11.80 -1.64
CA ILE A 76 -11.31 11.96 -0.20
C ILE A 76 -12.76 12.08 0.28
N PHE A 77 -12.94 11.84 1.56
CA PHE A 77 -14.21 11.97 2.27
C PHE A 77 -13.97 12.40 3.71
N THR A 78 -15.03 12.80 4.39
CA THR A 78 -15.02 13.13 5.80
C THR A 78 -15.84 12.08 6.55
N ASP A 79 -15.31 11.61 7.68
CA ASP A 79 -16.01 10.79 8.66
C ASP A 79 -15.79 11.41 10.05
N GLY A 80 -16.85 12.04 10.59
CA GLY A 80 -16.72 12.93 11.74
C GLY A 80 -15.87 14.16 11.43
N ASP A 81 -14.88 14.45 12.28
CA ASP A 81 -14.01 15.63 12.17
C ASP A 81 -12.74 15.40 11.33
N LEU A 82 -12.58 14.20 10.75
CA LEU A 82 -11.40 13.82 10.01
C LEU A 82 -11.69 13.64 8.53
N TRP A 83 -10.79 14.16 7.71
CA TRP A 83 -10.69 13.87 6.29
C TRP A 83 -9.83 12.64 6.07
N SER A 84 -10.28 11.74 5.20
CA SER A 84 -9.59 10.49 4.83
C SER A 84 -9.66 10.26 3.33
N SER A 85 -8.78 9.40 2.81
CA SER A 85 -8.77 9.01 1.40
C SER A 85 -9.39 7.62 1.20
N PHE A 86 -10.15 7.43 0.12
CA PHE A 86 -10.69 6.12 -0.25
C PHE A 86 -9.61 5.08 -0.56
N TYR A 87 -8.38 5.52 -0.82
CA TYR A 87 -7.27 4.67 -1.26
C TYR A 87 -6.27 4.38 -0.15
N HIS A 88 -6.36 5.08 1.00
CA HIS A 88 -5.44 4.91 2.10
C HIS A 88 -6.09 4.20 3.31
N ASP A 89 -5.27 3.67 4.20
CA ASP A 89 -5.75 3.21 5.51
C ASP A 89 -6.22 4.37 6.40
N SER A 90 -6.81 4.02 7.54
CA SER A 90 -7.35 4.99 8.50
C SER A 90 -6.30 5.84 9.21
N LEU A 91 -5.01 5.52 9.10
CA LEU A 91 -3.94 6.33 9.69
C LEU A 91 -3.58 7.54 8.81
N HIS A 92 -4.01 7.54 7.55
CA HIS A 92 -3.87 8.64 6.62
C HIS A 92 -5.09 9.55 6.67
N ALA A 93 -5.23 10.25 7.80
CA ALA A 93 -6.28 11.23 8.03
C ALA A 93 -5.70 12.57 8.47
N GLU A 94 -6.45 13.66 8.23
CA GLU A 94 -6.13 15.03 8.66
C GLU A 94 -7.40 15.79 9.04
N TYR A 95 -7.27 16.87 9.81
CA TYR A 95 -8.42 17.69 10.23
C TYR A 95 -8.95 18.62 9.13
N THR A 96 -8.16 18.88 8.08
CA THR A 96 -8.60 19.72 6.95
C THR A 96 -8.37 19.01 5.62
N LYS A 97 -9.24 19.35 4.67
CA LYS A 97 -9.21 18.84 3.31
C LYS A 97 -7.87 19.13 2.63
N GLU A 98 -7.41 20.37 2.77
CA GLU A 98 -6.17 20.87 2.15
C GLU A 98 -4.94 20.21 2.75
N ALA A 99 -4.92 19.98 4.07
CA ALA A 99 -3.84 19.28 4.74
C ALA A 99 -3.73 17.84 4.24
N LEU A 100 -4.87 17.13 4.12
CA LEU A 100 -4.87 15.76 3.62
C LEU A 100 -4.35 15.68 2.19
N ILE A 101 -4.92 16.46 1.27
CA ILE A 101 -4.54 16.46 -0.16
C ILE A 101 -3.06 16.76 -0.31
N ASN A 102 -2.55 17.78 0.40
CA ASN A 102 -1.15 18.13 0.33
C ASN A 102 -0.25 17.01 0.86
N LYS A 103 -0.61 16.39 1.99
CA LYS A 103 0.13 15.27 2.58
C LYS A 103 0.22 14.09 1.63
N ILE A 104 -0.92 13.59 1.14
CA ILE A 104 -0.94 12.38 0.29
C ILE A 104 -0.31 12.62 -1.08
N ASN A 105 -0.45 13.82 -1.66
CA ASN A 105 0.21 14.14 -2.94
C ASN A 105 1.72 14.38 -2.79
N THR A 106 2.15 14.93 -1.66
CA THR A 106 3.58 15.06 -1.36
C THR A 106 4.23 13.68 -1.24
N SER A 107 3.62 12.76 -0.48
CA SER A 107 4.07 11.37 -0.38
C SER A 107 4.03 10.66 -1.72
N LEU A 108 2.92 10.76 -2.47
CA LEU A 108 2.77 10.11 -3.77
C LEU A 108 3.91 10.46 -4.74
N LYS A 109 4.38 11.73 -4.73
CA LYS A 109 5.47 12.17 -5.60
C LYS A 109 6.78 11.42 -5.30
N SER A 110 7.18 11.31 -4.04
CA SER A 110 8.38 10.55 -3.65
C SER A 110 8.19 9.05 -3.86
N ASP A 111 7.00 8.54 -3.54
CA ASP A 111 6.70 7.12 -3.58
C ASP A 111 6.64 6.58 -5.01
N SER A 112 6.09 7.36 -5.94
CA SER A 112 6.07 7.01 -7.37
C SER A 112 7.49 6.98 -7.94
N MET A 113 8.36 7.90 -7.53
CA MET A 113 9.77 7.91 -7.94
C MET A 113 10.52 6.69 -7.40
N HIS A 114 10.25 6.29 -6.15
CA HIS A 114 10.79 5.07 -5.57
C HIS A 114 10.29 3.83 -6.31
N PHE A 115 8.98 3.77 -6.59
CA PHE A 115 8.34 2.67 -7.30
C PHE A 115 8.93 2.44 -8.69
N ILE A 116 9.07 3.49 -9.51
CA ILE A 116 9.63 3.40 -10.87
C ILE A 116 11.07 2.88 -10.86
N THR A 117 11.82 3.15 -9.79
CA THR A 117 13.22 2.71 -9.65
C THR A 117 13.38 1.43 -8.82
N SER A 118 12.28 0.79 -8.43
CA SER A 118 12.30 -0.44 -7.63
C SER A 118 12.59 -1.68 -8.47
N SER A 119 13.44 -2.56 -7.95
CA SER A 119 13.74 -3.86 -8.55
C SER A 119 12.81 -4.96 -8.03
N TRP A 120 12.23 -4.77 -6.83
CA TRP A 120 11.43 -5.77 -6.14
C TRP A 120 10.14 -5.18 -5.57
N ILE A 121 9.04 -5.92 -5.75
CA ILE A 121 7.75 -5.65 -5.13
C ILE A 121 7.41 -6.84 -4.22
N LEU A 122 7.30 -6.60 -2.92
CA LEU A 122 6.85 -7.57 -1.93
C LEU A 122 5.37 -7.32 -1.66
N VAL A 123 4.54 -8.36 -1.79
CA VAL A 123 3.09 -8.25 -1.58
C VAL A 123 2.66 -9.22 -0.50
N THR A 124 1.96 -8.69 0.51
CA THR A 124 1.44 -9.50 1.64
C THR A 124 -0.10 -9.40 1.68
N LEU A 125 -0.79 -10.41 1.17
CA LEU A 125 -2.24 -10.43 1.09
C LEU A 125 -2.86 -10.80 2.44
N GLY A 126 -3.91 -10.08 2.85
CA GLY A 126 -4.58 -10.28 4.14
C GLY A 126 -6.04 -10.75 4.06
N THR A 127 -6.74 -10.56 2.94
CA THR A 127 -8.14 -10.99 2.78
C THR A 127 -8.61 -11.06 1.33
N ARG A 128 -9.64 -11.86 1.06
CA ARG A 128 -10.38 -11.88 -0.22
C ARG A 128 -11.50 -10.82 -0.28
N ARG A 129 -11.89 -10.25 0.86
CA ARG A 129 -13.06 -9.36 0.94
C ARG A 129 -12.70 -7.95 0.49
N VAL A 130 -13.58 -7.36 -0.31
CA VAL A 130 -13.50 -5.97 -0.76
C VAL A 130 -14.76 -5.22 -0.32
N TYR A 131 -14.65 -3.91 -0.17
CA TYR A 131 -15.79 -3.02 0.02
C TYR A 131 -15.88 -2.07 -1.16
N THR A 132 -17.08 -1.83 -1.65
CA THR A 132 -17.34 -0.99 -2.82
C THR A 132 -18.22 0.19 -2.40
N LEU A 133 -17.75 1.40 -2.68
CA LEU A 133 -18.55 2.61 -2.48
C LEU A 133 -19.63 2.66 -3.56
N LYS A 134 -20.89 2.38 -3.18
CA LYS A 134 -22.01 2.27 -4.12
C LYS A 134 -22.18 3.48 -5.04
N LYS A 135 -22.02 4.69 -4.50
CA LYS A 135 -22.21 5.95 -5.24
C LYS A 135 -21.22 6.12 -6.40
N LYS A 136 -19.99 5.62 -6.26
CA LYS A 136 -18.92 5.78 -7.26
C LYS A 136 -18.54 4.47 -7.96
N ASN A 137 -19.05 3.34 -7.49
CA ASN A 137 -18.68 2.00 -7.93
C ASN A 137 -17.16 1.73 -7.88
N ILE A 138 -16.48 2.25 -6.87
CA ILE A 138 -15.03 2.06 -6.66
C ILE A 138 -14.79 1.14 -5.46
N ILE A 139 -13.70 0.37 -5.50
CA ILE A 139 -13.23 -0.40 -4.34
C ILE A 139 -12.47 0.54 -3.41
N VAL A 140 -12.82 0.52 -2.12
CA VAL A 140 -12.19 1.35 -1.10
C VAL A 140 -11.21 0.54 -0.25
N SER A 141 -10.18 1.21 0.26
CA SER A 141 -9.19 0.62 1.14
C SER A 141 -9.75 0.28 2.52
N ASN A 142 -9.29 -0.86 3.06
CA ASN A 142 -9.35 -1.31 4.45
C ASN A 142 -10.39 -0.68 5.39
N CYS A 143 -11.64 -1.12 5.25
CA CYS A 143 -12.70 -0.94 6.25
C CYS A 143 -13.30 0.46 6.39
N HIS A 144 -13.17 1.33 5.38
CA HIS A 144 -14.07 2.49 5.24
C HIS A 144 -15.50 2.01 4.91
N LYS A 145 -16.18 1.41 5.90
CA LYS A 145 -17.61 1.07 5.85
C LYS A 145 -18.40 2.36 5.98
N LEU A 146 -18.35 3.16 4.93
CA LEU A 146 -19.26 4.27 4.73
C LEU A 146 -20.61 3.69 4.29
N PRO A 147 -21.74 4.20 4.81
CA PRO A 147 -23.08 3.71 4.47
C PRO A 147 -23.41 3.75 2.97
#